data_AF-A0A9D4N3T0-F1
#
_entry.id   AF-A0A9D4N3T0-F1
#
_cell.length_a   1.000
_cell.length_b   1.000
_cell.length_c   1.000
_cell.angle_alpha   90.00
_cell.angle_beta   90.00
_cell.angle_gamma   90.00
#
_symmetry.space_group_name_H-M   'P 1'
#
loop_
_entity.id
_entity.type
_entity.pdbx_description
1 polymer ?
#
loop_
_entity_poly.entity_id
_entity_poly.type
_entity_poly.pdbx_seq_one_letter_code
_entity_poly.pdbx_strand_id
1 'polypeptide(L)'
;MSRMEIHDTTRSLRVNPVTILQENIPTVVVARNPYARLFSAYIDKVYLPLFWEQFSSMNGTKTLPWINKTATREFLRHMPGPIAGRLLRYKDQLIAQGLIVHRNVTVRIQPVCANNATFGDFLTFIVNLVKLNVPLETHWAPISHLCRPCRMNTFKVVKQESFAADVEYTLNSVGLNISNYEWLRSSLNEKLVENTVPGIVAVVDSRLKLNHIKICINDSETAKRLWKTFQIQGFISDKSEVPKRFNEVDFVFNATDVTNDVLDAVRTLPLSTTESQRQRRRYLVNAFKEVSERTLEAILNIYRLDFNLFGYPTKPPT
;
A
#
# COMPACT_ATOMS: atom_id res chain seq x y z
N MET A 1 -6.66 -4.94 -18.63
CA MET A 1 -5.48 -5.43 -17.89
C MET A 1 -5.78 -5.42 -16.42
N SER A 2 -5.45 -6.48 -15.69
CA SER A 2 -5.55 -6.50 -14.23
C SER A 2 -4.49 -5.57 -13.61
N ARG A 3 -4.72 -5.12 -12.37
CA ARG A 3 -3.73 -4.33 -11.62
C ARG A 3 -2.35 -5.01 -11.54
N MET A 4 -2.34 -6.34 -11.48
CA MET A 4 -1.12 -7.15 -11.42
C MET A 4 -0.37 -7.16 -12.75
N GLU A 5 -1.08 -7.32 -13.87
CA GLU A 5 -0.49 -7.23 -15.21
C GLU A 5 0.18 -5.87 -15.46
N ILE A 6 -0.41 -4.77 -14.97
CA ILE A 6 0.20 -3.44 -15.07
C ILE A 6 1.51 -3.39 -14.28
N HIS A 7 1.54 -3.92 -13.06
CA HIS A 7 2.76 -3.95 -12.24
C HIS A 7 3.87 -4.81 -12.86
N ASP A 8 3.54 -5.95 -13.45
CA ASP A 8 4.54 -6.81 -14.09
C ASP A 8 5.05 -6.21 -15.40
N THR A 9 4.15 -5.61 -16.20
CA THR A 9 4.53 -4.89 -17.44
C THR A 9 5.42 -3.68 -17.14
N THR A 10 5.10 -2.90 -16.11
CA THR A 10 5.88 -1.70 -15.77
C THR A 10 7.26 -2.02 -15.18
N ARG A 11 7.48 -3.21 -14.62
CA ARG A 11 8.82 -3.65 -14.16
C ARG A 11 9.82 -3.82 -15.30
N SER A 12 9.38 -4.14 -16.51
CA SER A 12 10.26 -4.27 -17.68
C SER A 12 10.55 -2.92 -18.34
N LEU A 13 9.72 -1.90 -18.10
CA LEU A 13 9.91 -0.53 -18.58
C LEU A 13 10.95 0.20 -17.73
N ARG A 14 12.23 0.07 -18.09
CA ARG A 14 13.29 0.92 -17.54
C ARG A 14 13.39 2.20 -18.36
N VAL A 15 12.84 3.29 -17.85
CA VAL A 15 13.07 4.62 -18.41
C VAL A 15 14.36 5.18 -17.81
N ASN A 16 15.32 5.55 -18.64
CA ASN A 16 16.56 6.19 -18.17
C ASN A 16 16.26 7.66 -17.79
N PRO A 17 16.45 8.05 -16.52
CA PRO A 17 16.14 9.41 -16.05
C PRO A 17 16.92 10.50 -16.78
N VAL A 18 18.12 10.20 -17.28
CA VAL A 18 18.94 11.17 -18.02
C VAL A 18 18.29 11.53 -19.35
N THR A 19 17.71 10.55 -20.03
CA THR A 19 17.04 10.74 -21.32
C THR A 19 15.79 11.61 -21.17
N ILE A 20 15.00 11.40 -20.11
CA ILE A 20 13.83 12.25 -19.78
C ILE A 20 14.23 13.72 -19.62
N LEU A 21 15.35 13.98 -18.93
CA LEU A 21 15.83 15.34 -18.65
C LEU A 21 16.40 16.04 -19.89
N GLN A 22 16.97 15.29 -20.84
CA GLN A 22 17.57 15.83 -22.06
C GLN A 22 16.55 16.11 -23.17
N GLU A 23 15.48 15.31 -23.26
CA GLU A 23 14.52 15.36 -24.37
C GLU A 23 13.30 16.27 -24.12
N ASN A 24 13.30 17.04 -23.02
CA ASN A 24 12.21 17.95 -22.63
C ASN A 24 10.81 17.28 -22.61
N ILE A 25 10.77 15.99 -22.31
CA ILE A 25 9.57 15.16 -22.37
C ILE A 25 8.53 15.66 -21.34
N PRO A 26 7.30 15.98 -21.75
CA PRO A 26 6.24 16.35 -20.82
C PRO A 26 6.04 15.26 -19.76
N THR A 27 6.21 15.63 -18.50
CA THR A 27 6.12 14.69 -17.38
C THR A 27 4.90 15.02 -16.51
N VAL A 28 4.21 13.98 -16.05
CA VAL A 28 3.10 14.11 -15.10
C VAL A 28 3.53 13.55 -13.74
N VAL A 29 3.32 14.33 -12.69
CA VAL A 29 3.45 13.88 -11.30
C VAL A 29 2.07 13.79 -10.69
N VAL A 30 1.70 12.58 -10.29
CA VAL A 30 0.47 12.36 -9.50
C VAL A 30 0.81 12.56 -8.03
N ALA A 31 0.31 13.65 -7.46
CA ALA A 31 0.42 13.95 -6.03
C ALA A 31 -0.85 13.52 -5.31
N ARG A 32 -0.73 13.18 -4.02
CA ARG A 32 -1.86 12.86 -3.13
C ARG A 32 -1.73 13.65 -1.85
N ASN A 33 -2.86 14.04 -1.24
CA ASN A 33 -2.86 14.69 0.06
C ASN A 33 -2.05 13.85 1.07
N PRO A 34 -1.02 14.39 1.74
CA PRO A 34 -0.17 13.63 2.65
C PRO A 34 -0.93 12.86 3.74
N TYR A 35 -1.95 13.46 4.35
CA TYR A 35 -2.75 12.81 5.38
C TYR A 35 -3.54 11.61 4.82
N ALA A 36 -4.16 11.78 3.66
CA ALA A 36 -4.87 10.69 2.99
C ALA A 36 -3.92 9.59 2.51
N ARG A 37 -2.71 9.94 2.07
CA ARG A 37 -1.65 9.00 1.69
C ARG A 37 -1.23 8.13 2.87
N LEU A 38 -0.92 8.76 4.00
CA LEU A 38 -0.51 8.07 5.23
C LEU A 38 -1.59 7.13 5.74
N PHE A 39 -2.84 7.59 5.82
CA PHE A 39 -3.94 6.74 6.28
C PHE A 39 -4.19 5.56 5.33
N SER A 40 -4.14 5.79 4.02
CA SER A 40 -4.25 4.72 3.03
C SER A 40 -3.11 3.72 3.10
N ALA A 41 -1.88 4.18 3.36
CA ALA A 41 -0.73 3.29 3.55
C ALA A 41 -0.90 2.44 4.82
N TYR A 42 -1.37 3.02 5.92
CA TYR A 42 -1.69 2.25 7.12
C TYR A 42 -2.73 1.17 6.84
N ILE A 43 -3.87 1.52 6.21
CA ILE A 43 -4.94 0.55 5.94
C ILE A 43 -4.47 -0.58 5.03
N ASP A 44 -3.78 -0.25 3.94
CA ASP A 44 -3.35 -1.24 2.95
C ASP A 44 -2.16 -2.08 3.44
N LYS A 45 -1.21 -1.50 4.18
CA LYS A 45 0.08 -2.14 4.49
C LYS A 45 0.18 -2.71 5.90
N VAL A 46 -0.50 -2.08 6.86
CA VAL A 46 -0.42 -2.40 8.29
C VAL A 46 -1.69 -3.05 8.78
N TYR A 47 -2.86 -2.43 8.54
CA TYR A 47 -4.13 -2.97 9.00
C TYR A 47 -4.44 -4.31 8.31
N LEU A 48 -4.19 -4.38 7.00
CA LEU A 48 -4.04 -5.64 6.28
C LEU A 48 -2.60 -6.19 6.44
N PRO A 49 -2.41 -7.51 6.58
CA PRO A 49 -1.12 -8.13 6.91
C PRO A 49 -0.12 -8.19 5.74
N LEU A 50 0.02 -7.09 5.00
CA LEU A 50 0.81 -7.05 3.77
C LEU A 50 2.29 -6.72 4.00
N PHE A 51 2.65 -5.94 5.04
CA PHE A 51 4.02 -5.42 5.25
C PHE A 51 4.53 -5.65 6.69
N TRP A 52 3.89 -6.54 7.47
CA TRP A 52 4.17 -6.72 8.91
C TRP A 52 5.64 -6.92 9.28
N GLU A 53 6.40 -7.62 8.43
CA GLU A 53 7.83 -7.84 8.57
C GLU A 53 8.68 -6.55 8.69
N GLN A 54 8.16 -5.40 8.25
CA GLN A 54 8.88 -4.12 8.27
C GLN A 54 8.71 -3.35 9.58
N PHE A 55 7.84 -3.81 10.48
CA PHE A 55 7.41 -3.04 11.64
C PHE A 55 7.91 -3.59 12.98
N SER A 56 9.00 -4.34 13.01
CA SER A 56 9.53 -4.96 14.26
C SER A 56 9.84 -3.95 15.38
N SER A 57 10.11 -2.69 15.03
CA SER A 57 10.38 -1.60 15.99
C SER A 57 9.18 -0.66 16.21
N MET A 58 8.01 -0.97 15.64
CA MET A 58 6.80 -0.17 15.82
C MET A 58 6.09 -0.58 17.12
N ASN A 59 5.58 0.41 17.86
CA ASN A 59 4.75 0.15 19.04
C ASN A 59 3.47 -0.63 18.66
N GLY A 60 2.96 -1.44 19.57
CA GLY A 60 1.82 -2.32 19.30
C GLY A 60 2.14 -3.54 18.40
N THR A 61 3.41 -3.76 18.05
CA THR A 61 3.85 -4.98 17.36
C THR A 61 4.48 -5.99 18.31
N LYS A 62 4.35 -7.28 17.97
CA LYS A 62 4.97 -8.39 18.70
C LYS A 62 5.92 -9.11 17.76
N THR A 63 7.19 -9.14 18.12
CA THR A 63 8.18 -9.98 17.44
C THR A 63 8.22 -11.35 18.12
N LEU A 64 8.04 -12.41 17.33
CA LEU A 64 8.04 -13.79 17.81
C LEU A 64 9.44 -14.42 17.70
N PRO A 65 9.69 -15.54 18.41
CA PRO A 65 10.93 -16.30 18.25
C PRO A 65 11.18 -16.70 16.79
N TRP A 66 12.46 -16.85 16.45
CA TRP A 66 12.88 -17.25 15.12
C TRP A 66 12.31 -18.61 14.75
N ILE A 67 11.77 -18.72 13.54
CA ILE A 67 11.46 -20.00 12.92
C ILE A 67 12.50 -20.31 11.85
N ASN A 68 13.01 -21.54 11.86
CA ASN A 68 13.96 -22.01 10.85
C ASN A 68 13.17 -22.53 9.65
N LYS A 69 13.43 -21.97 8.46
CA LYS A 69 12.92 -22.50 7.21
C LYS A 69 14.08 -22.97 6.35
N THR A 70 14.11 -24.27 6.08
CA THR A 70 15.04 -24.84 5.10
C THR A 70 14.55 -24.50 3.70
N ALA A 71 15.39 -23.82 2.93
CA ALA A 71 15.09 -23.44 1.55
C ALA A 71 16.22 -23.90 0.62
N THR A 72 15.90 -24.23 -0.62
CA THR A 72 16.93 -24.53 -1.62
C THR A 72 17.49 -23.25 -2.22
N ARG A 73 18.73 -23.30 -2.73
CA ARG A 73 19.36 -22.17 -3.44
C ARG A 73 18.55 -21.68 -4.66
N GLU A 74 17.77 -22.57 -5.27
CA GLU A 74 16.88 -22.29 -6.40
C GLU A 74 15.61 -21.53 -5.97
N PHE A 75 15.10 -21.81 -4.77
CA PHE A 75 14.00 -21.06 -4.15
C PHE A 75 14.38 -19.58 -3.91
N LEU A 76 15.62 -19.30 -3.52
CA LEU A 76 16.09 -17.92 -3.30
C LEU A 76 16.18 -17.09 -4.60
N ARG A 77 16.36 -17.73 -5.77
CA ARG A 77 16.39 -17.04 -7.07
C ARG A 77 15.01 -16.57 -7.53
N HIS A 78 13.94 -17.20 -7.06
CA HIS A 78 12.56 -16.91 -7.45
C HIS A 78 11.79 -16.07 -6.41
N MET A 79 12.43 -15.69 -5.28
CA MET A 79 11.79 -14.78 -4.31
C MET A 79 11.74 -13.34 -4.87
N PRO A 80 10.55 -12.74 -5.03
CA PRO A 80 10.45 -11.34 -5.43
C PRO A 80 10.88 -10.41 -4.29
N GLY A 81 11.69 -9.39 -4.60
CA GLY A 81 11.97 -8.26 -3.71
C GLY A 81 13.44 -8.08 -3.27
N PRO A 82 13.71 -7.07 -2.41
CA PRO A 82 15.08 -6.62 -2.06
C PRO A 82 15.90 -7.61 -1.22
N ILE A 83 15.28 -8.67 -0.68
CA ILE A 83 15.91 -9.63 0.23
C ILE A 83 16.80 -10.62 -0.55
N ALA A 84 16.30 -11.19 -1.65
CA ALA A 84 17.09 -12.06 -2.51
C ALA A 84 18.28 -11.31 -3.14
N GLY A 85 18.04 -10.07 -3.57
CA GLY A 85 19.08 -9.18 -4.12
C GLY A 85 20.08 -8.66 -3.08
N ARG A 86 19.79 -8.73 -1.78
CA ARG A 86 20.76 -8.47 -0.69
C ARG A 86 21.54 -9.73 -0.34
N LEU A 87 20.87 -10.86 -0.13
CA LEU A 87 21.51 -12.14 0.20
C LEU A 87 22.52 -12.58 -0.88
N LEU A 88 22.21 -12.35 -2.16
CA LEU A 88 23.13 -12.61 -3.26
C LEU A 88 24.29 -11.61 -3.33
N ARG A 89 24.07 -10.35 -2.93
CA ARG A 89 25.11 -9.29 -2.90
C ARG A 89 26.14 -9.50 -1.79
N TYR A 90 25.72 -10.07 -0.67
CA TYR A 90 26.59 -10.32 0.49
C TYR A 90 27.17 -11.74 0.50
N LYS A 91 26.94 -12.53 -0.56
CA LYS A 91 27.42 -13.92 -0.69
C LYS A 91 28.90 -14.06 -0.34
N ASP A 92 29.74 -13.17 -0.87
CA ASP A 92 31.19 -13.27 -0.70
C ASP A 92 31.64 -12.83 0.71
N GLN A 93 30.91 -11.91 1.36
CA GLN A 93 31.13 -11.52 2.76
C GLN A 93 30.70 -12.61 3.75
N LEU A 94 29.63 -13.35 3.44
CA LEU A 94 29.17 -14.48 4.26
C LEU A 94 30.16 -15.66 4.18
N ILE A 95 30.73 -15.91 2.99
CA ILE A 95 31.79 -16.92 2.81
C ILE A 95 33.06 -16.53 3.59
N ALA A 96 33.45 -15.25 3.57
CA ALA A 96 34.60 -14.73 4.32
C ALA A 96 34.45 -14.85 5.85
N GLN A 97 33.23 -15.00 6.36
CA GLN A 97 32.92 -15.25 7.77
C GLN A 97 32.74 -16.75 8.11
N GLY A 98 33.10 -17.66 7.20
CA GLY A 98 33.06 -19.11 7.43
C GLY A 98 31.69 -19.76 7.23
N LEU A 99 30.70 -19.05 6.67
CA LEU A 99 29.39 -19.62 6.37
C LEU A 99 29.41 -20.34 5.01
N ILE A 100 29.40 -21.68 5.05
CA ILE A 100 29.27 -22.52 3.85
C ILE A 100 27.80 -22.49 3.38
N VAL A 101 27.56 -21.94 2.19
CA VAL A 101 26.24 -21.99 1.55
C VAL A 101 26.03 -23.38 0.92
N HIS A 102 25.48 -24.33 1.68
CA HIS A 102 25.03 -25.62 1.15
C HIS A 102 23.91 -25.44 0.11
N ARG A 103 23.61 -26.51 -0.66
CA ARG A 103 22.42 -26.56 -1.55
C ARG A 103 21.11 -26.18 -0.83
N ASN A 104 21.08 -26.41 0.49
CA ASN A 104 20.05 -25.97 1.41
C ASN A 104 20.56 -24.81 2.27
N VAL A 105 19.84 -23.70 2.26
CA VAL A 105 20.05 -22.54 3.13
C VAL A 105 18.98 -22.56 4.20
N THR A 106 19.38 -22.55 5.47
CA THR A 106 18.45 -22.34 6.58
C THR A 106 18.26 -20.84 6.76
N VAL A 107 17.07 -20.35 6.45
CA VAL A 107 16.69 -18.95 6.68
C VAL A 107 16.00 -18.85 8.02
N ARG A 108 16.51 -17.99 8.89
CA ARG A 108 15.83 -17.61 10.13
C ARG A 108 14.84 -16.50 9.82
N ILE A 109 13.56 -16.78 10.02
CA ILE A 109 12.49 -15.79 9.87
C ILE A 109 12.07 -15.36 11.27
N GLN A 110 12.02 -14.05 11.51
CA GLN A 110 11.38 -13.49 12.71
C GLN A 110 9.97 -13.06 12.31
N PRO A 111 8.92 -13.76 12.77
CA PRO A 111 7.57 -13.28 12.57
C PRO A 111 7.37 -11.98 13.35
N VAL A 112 6.82 -10.97 12.68
CA VAL A 112 6.37 -9.73 13.30
C VAL A 112 4.86 -9.68 13.15
N CYS A 113 4.15 -9.57 14.27
CA CYS A 113 2.70 -9.42 14.30
C CYS A 113 2.37 -7.95 14.57
N ALA A 114 1.72 -7.28 13.62
CA ALA A 114 1.29 -5.88 13.76
C ALA A 114 -0.24 -5.73 13.76
N ASN A 115 -0.98 -6.79 14.09
CA ASN A 115 -2.43 -6.81 14.15
C ASN A 115 -3.01 -5.80 15.15
N ASN A 116 -2.28 -5.47 16.21
CA ASN A 116 -2.71 -4.53 17.25
C ASN A 116 -2.14 -3.12 17.08
N ALA A 117 -1.36 -2.87 16.02
CA ALA A 117 -0.76 -1.56 15.81
C ALA A 117 -1.82 -0.53 15.37
N THR A 118 -1.86 0.61 16.03
CA THR A 118 -2.78 1.70 15.72
C THR A 118 -2.24 2.59 14.60
N PHE A 119 -3.09 3.46 14.06
CA PHE A 119 -2.63 4.48 13.11
C PHE A 119 -1.61 5.45 13.73
N GLY A 120 -1.79 5.80 15.02
CA GLY A 120 -0.84 6.62 15.76
C GLY A 120 0.53 5.96 15.93
N ASP A 121 0.57 4.64 16.17
CA ASP A 121 1.82 3.87 16.23
C ASP A 121 2.56 3.91 14.90
N PHE A 122 1.83 3.77 13.79
CA PHE A 122 2.38 3.84 12.44
C PHE A 122 2.99 5.21 12.12
N LEU A 123 2.30 6.31 12.46
CA LEU A 123 2.86 7.65 12.26
C LEU A 123 4.10 7.88 13.13
N THR A 124 4.07 7.44 14.38
CA THR A 124 5.22 7.54 15.29
C THR A 124 6.41 6.72 14.78
N PHE A 125 6.15 5.54 14.21
CA PHE A 125 7.17 4.72 13.54
C PHE A 125 7.81 5.47 12.37
N ILE A 126 7.03 6.11 11.49
CA ILE A 126 7.57 6.94 10.40
C ILE A 126 8.45 8.07 10.95
N VAL A 127 8.00 8.77 11.98
CA VAL A 127 8.78 9.84 12.62
C VAL A 127 10.12 9.31 13.15
N ASN A 128 10.11 8.13 13.77
CA ASN A 128 11.32 7.50 14.29
C ASN A 128 12.28 7.06 13.18
N LEU A 129 11.77 6.53 12.05
CA LEU A 129 12.60 6.21 10.89
C LEU A 129 13.34 7.46 10.38
N VAL A 130 12.64 8.59 10.24
CA VAL A 130 13.27 9.84 9.78
C VAL A 130 14.32 10.34 10.77
N LYS A 131 14.04 10.31 12.08
CA LYS A 131 15.03 10.68 13.11
C LYS A 131 16.29 9.83 13.05
N LEU A 132 16.16 8.56 12.70
CA LEU A 132 17.26 7.61 12.56
C LEU A 132 17.89 7.63 11.15
N ASN A 133 17.50 8.57 10.29
CA ASN A 133 17.94 8.66 8.89
C ASN A 133 17.70 7.38 8.08
N VAL A 134 16.67 6.60 8.43
CA VAL A 134 16.26 5.41 7.69
C VAL A 134 15.38 5.85 6.51
N PRO A 135 15.69 5.43 5.27
CA PRO A 135 14.86 5.75 4.11
C PRO A 135 13.42 5.27 4.28
N LEU A 136 12.46 6.15 3.98
CA LEU A 136 11.04 5.80 4.00
C LEU A 136 10.67 4.93 2.79
N GLU A 137 9.76 3.99 3.03
CA GLU A 137 9.23 3.12 1.98
C GLU A 137 8.33 3.93 1.04
N THR A 138 8.28 3.54 -0.24
CA THR A 138 7.65 4.33 -1.30
C THR A 138 6.16 4.58 -1.11
N HIS A 139 5.41 3.71 -0.42
CA HIS A 139 3.98 3.88 -0.19
C HIS A 139 3.66 5.00 0.83
N TRP A 140 4.60 5.34 1.71
CA TRP A 140 4.46 6.39 2.73
C TRP A 140 5.66 7.35 2.77
N ALA A 141 6.43 7.42 1.71
CA ALA A 141 7.39 8.50 1.50
C ALA A 141 6.68 9.73 0.89
N PRO A 142 7.15 10.96 1.17
CA PRO A 142 6.73 12.16 0.47
C PRO A 142 6.92 12.03 -1.05
N ILE A 143 5.95 12.48 -1.83
CA ILE A 143 6.00 12.48 -3.29
C ILE A 143 7.15 13.34 -3.81
N SER A 144 7.43 14.47 -3.16
CA SER A 144 8.57 15.33 -3.48
C SER A 144 9.91 14.58 -3.40
N HIS A 145 10.04 13.61 -2.48
CA HIS A 145 11.22 12.76 -2.37
C HIS A 145 11.27 11.72 -3.50
N LEU A 146 10.14 11.08 -3.82
CA LEU A 146 10.08 10.02 -4.84
C LEU A 146 10.29 10.55 -6.26
N CYS A 147 9.63 11.65 -6.60
CA CYS A 147 9.58 12.16 -7.97
C CYS A 147 10.62 13.25 -8.26
N ARG A 148 11.22 13.85 -7.23
CA ARG A 148 12.19 14.96 -7.34
C ARG A 148 11.78 16.04 -8.37
N PRO A 149 10.57 16.62 -8.24
CA PRO A 149 9.98 17.50 -9.25
C PRO A 149 10.84 18.71 -9.60
N CYS A 150 11.66 19.19 -8.66
CA CYS A 150 12.58 20.31 -8.86
C CYS A 150 13.68 20.06 -9.92
N ARG A 151 13.86 18.83 -10.39
CA ARG A 151 14.83 18.49 -11.44
C ARG A 151 14.20 18.36 -12.82
N MET A 152 12.87 18.47 -12.95
CA MET A 152 12.15 18.27 -14.21
C MET A 152 11.70 19.62 -14.78
N ASN A 153 12.01 19.87 -16.06
CA ASN A 153 11.73 21.17 -16.70
C ASN A 153 10.26 21.33 -17.15
N THR A 154 9.56 20.21 -17.39
CA THR A 154 8.17 20.19 -17.87
C THR A 154 7.34 19.24 -17.02
N PHE A 155 6.95 19.68 -15.81
CA PHE A 155 6.09 18.85 -14.94
C PHE A 155 4.69 19.43 -14.76
N LYS A 156 3.67 18.61 -14.98
CA LYS A 156 2.28 18.87 -14.63
C LYS A 156 1.94 18.11 -13.35
N VAL A 157 1.34 18.80 -12.38
CA VAL A 157 0.87 18.17 -11.14
C VAL A 157 -0.58 17.77 -11.32
N VAL A 158 -0.88 16.50 -11.07
CA VAL A 158 -2.24 15.98 -11.06
C VAL A 158 -2.57 15.47 -9.67
N LYS A 159 -3.78 15.75 -9.21
CA LYS A 159 -4.26 15.35 -7.90
C LYS A 159 -4.89 13.98 -8.00
N GLN A 160 -4.43 13.03 -7.19
CA GLN A 160 -5.02 11.68 -7.18
C GLN A 160 -6.52 11.73 -6.83
N GLU A 161 -6.94 12.72 -6.04
CA GLU A 161 -8.32 12.91 -5.62
C GLU A 161 -9.26 13.29 -6.78
N SER A 162 -8.76 14.00 -7.80
CA SER A 162 -9.53 14.41 -8.99
C SER A 162 -9.13 13.67 -10.26
N PHE A 163 -8.12 12.80 -10.21
CA PHE A 163 -7.53 12.14 -11.39
C PHE A 163 -8.55 11.48 -12.32
N ALA A 164 -9.57 10.79 -11.77
CA ALA A 164 -10.59 10.13 -12.58
C ALA A 164 -11.45 11.13 -13.38
N ALA A 165 -11.76 12.29 -12.80
CA ALA A 165 -12.49 13.35 -13.49
C ALA A 165 -11.59 14.12 -14.48
N ASP A 166 -10.29 14.23 -14.16
CA ASP A 166 -9.34 15.07 -14.90
C ASP A 166 -8.47 14.28 -15.89
N VAL A 167 -8.74 12.99 -16.11
CA VAL A 167 -7.86 12.10 -16.91
C VAL A 167 -7.69 12.62 -18.34
N GLU A 168 -8.79 13.05 -18.98
CA GLU A 168 -8.78 13.49 -20.37
C GLU A 168 -7.99 14.78 -20.50
N TYR A 169 -8.26 15.74 -19.61
CA TYR A 169 -7.49 16.98 -19.51
C TYR A 169 -6.00 16.69 -19.24
N THR A 170 -5.70 15.75 -18.35
CA THR A 170 -4.32 15.36 -18.02
C THR A 170 -3.58 14.82 -19.24
N LEU A 171 -4.17 13.88 -19.97
CA LEU A 171 -3.56 13.31 -21.17
C LEU A 171 -3.36 14.36 -22.26
N ASN A 172 -4.39 15.16 -22.52
CA ASN A 172 -4.32 16.23 -23.52
C ASN A 172 -3.21 17.23 -23.18
N SER A 173 -2.98 17.52 -21.90
CA SER A 173 -1.94 18.44 -21.44
C SER A 173 -0.50 17.98 -21.72
N VAL A 174 -0.31 16.69 -22.02
CA VAL A 174 0.98 16.09 -22.42
C VAL A 174 0.97 15.60 -23.87
N GLY A 175 0.03 16.08 -24.69
CA GLY A 175 -0.06 15.75 -26.12
C GLY A 175 -0.57 14.34 -26.40
N LEU A 176 -1.18 13.67 -25.42
CA LEU A 176 -1.77 12.34 -25.57
C LEU A 176 -3.28 12.46 -25.72
N ASN A 177 -3.85 11.81 -26.74
CA ASN A 177 -5.30 11.77 -26.94
C ASN A 177 -5.90 10.53 -26.26
N ILE A 178 -6.87 10.71 -25.35
CA ILE A 178 -7.52 9.61 -24.62
C ILE A 178 -8.16 8.55 -25.53
N SER A 179 -8.59 8.93 -26.74
CA SER A 179 -9.14 8.01 -27.74
C SER A 179 -8.15 6.92 -28.16
N ASN A 180 -6.84 7.17 -28.00
CA ASN A 180 -5.80 6.18 -28.28
C ASN A 180 -5.59 5.19 -27.11
N TYR A 181 -6.29 5.36 -25.99
CA TYR A 181 -6.10 4.61 -24.74
C TYR A 181 -7.42 4.02 -24.22
N GLU A 182 -8.09 3.21 -25.02
CA GLU A 182 -9.35 2.54 -24.63
C GLU A 182 -9.23 1.74 -23.31
N TRP A 183 -8.06 1.13 -23.04
CA TRP A 183 -7.81 0.43 -21.78
C TRP A 183 -7.85 1.36 -20.57
N LEU A 184 -7.41 2.62 -20.72
CA LEU A 184 -7.43 3.60 -19.64
C LEU A 184 -8.85 4.09 -19.42
N ARG A 185 -9.57 4.40 -20.50
CA ARG A 185 -10.98 4.80 -20.46
C ARG A 185 -11.86 3.74 -19.81
N SER A 186 -11.66 2.46 -20.18
CA SER A 186 -12.38 1.34 -19.57
C SER A 186 -11.99 1.12 -18.10
N SER A 187 -10.73 1.35 -17.72
CA SER A 187 -10.27 1.24 -16.33
C SER A 187 -10.81 2.36 -15.41
N LEU A 188 -11.28 3.47 -15.99
CA LEU A 188 -11.83 4.62 -15.27
C LEU A 188 -13.36 4.59 -15.15
N ASN A 189 -14.04 3.69 -15.87
CA ASN A 189 -15.49 3.53 -15.88
C ASN A 189 -15.98 2.42 -14.91
N GLU A 190 -17.32 2.35 -14.75
CA GLU A 190 -18.22 1.72 -13.76
C GLU A 190 -17.82 0.41 -13.03
N LYS A 191 -16.78 -0.32 -13.46
CA LYS A 191 -16.34 -1.59 -12.85
C LYS A 191 -15.19 -1.45 -11.84
N LEU A 192 -14.95 -0.26 -11.31
CA LEU A 192 -13.84 -0.01 -10.38
C LEU A 192 -13.88 -0.97 -9.17
N VAL A 193 -15.05 -1.15 -8.56
CA VAL A 193 -15.21 -2.04 -7.40
C VAL A 193 -15.03 -3.50 -7.79
N GLU A 194 -15.65 -3.92 -8.90
CA GLU A 194 -15.56 -5.29 -9.43
C GLU A 194 -14.13 -5.70 -9.79
N ASN A 195 -13.28 -4.74 -10.18
CA ASN A 195 -11.87 -5.00 -10.49
C ASN A 195 -10.96 -4.87 -9.27
N THR A 196 -11.28 -3.96 -8.34
CA THR A 196 -10.42 -3.65 -7.19
C THR A 196 -10.58 -4.66 -6.07
N VAL A 197 -11.82 -5.08 -5.75
CA VAL A 197 -12.12 -5.99 -4.65
C VAL A 197 -11.39 -7.33 -4.83
N PRO A 198 -11.53 -8.06 -5.97
CA PRO A 198 -10.83 -9.34 -6.14
C PRO A 198 -9.31 -9.19 -6.07
N GLY A 199 -8.76 -8.09 -6.59
CA GLY A 199 -7.33 -7.81 -6.55
C GLY A 199 -6.77 -7.66 -5.14
N ILE A 200 -7.47 -6.91 -4.27
CA ILE A 200 -7.06 -6.74 -2.86
C ILE A 200 -7.20 -8.07 -2.11
N VAL A 201 -8.33 -8.77 -2.29
CA VAL A 201 -8.59 -10.06 -1.63
C VAL A 201 -7.55 -11.11 -2.03
N ALA A 202 -7.19 -11.20 -3.31
CA ALA A 202 -6.19 -12.15 -3.81
C ALA A 202 -4.78 -11.89 -3.25
N VAL A 203 -4.40 -10.62 -3.05
CA VAL A 203 -3.12 -10.27 -2.43
C VAL A 203 -3.10 -10.68 -0.95
N VAL A 204 -4.21 -10.47 -0.23
CA VAL A 204 -4.34 -10.92 1.17
C VAL A 204 -4.32 -12.45 1.26
N ASP A 205 -5.07 -13.16 0.41
CA ASP A 205 -5.04 -14.63 0.32
C ASP A 205 -3.62 -15.17 0.12
N SER A 206 -2.88 -14.56 -0.80
CA SER A 206 -1.48 -14.92 -1.07
C SER A 206 -0.58 -14.72 0.15
N ARG A 207 -0.86 -13.70 0.98
CA ARG A 207 -0.12 -13.46 2.24
C ARG A 207 -0.51 -14.43 3.34
N LEU A 208 -1.78 -14.83 3.44
CA LEU A 208 -2.24 -15.82 4.42
C LEU A 208 -1.60 -17.20 4.20
N LYS A 209 -1.17 -17.53 2.98
CA LYS A 209 -0.41 -18.77 2.70
C LYS A 209 0.97 -18.81 3.37
N LEU A 210 1.44 -17.69 3.91
CA LEU A 210 2.70 -17.63 4.66
C LEU A 210 2.48 -18.04 6.12
N ASN A 211 3.12 -19.14 6.56
CA ASN A 211 2.98 -19.68 7.92
C ASN A 211 3.22 -18.62 9.02
N HIS A 212 4.17 -17.72 8.84
CA HIS A 212 4.47 -16.68 9.84
C HIS A 212 3.36 -15.63 9.98
N ILE A 213 2.50 -15.45 8.96
CA ILE A 213 1.32 -14.58 9.02
C ILE A 213 0.18 -15.29 9.75
N LYS A 214 -0.06 -16.58 9.47
CA LYS A 214 -1.11 -17.38 10.15
C LYS A 214 -0.95 -17.47 11.68
N ILE A 215 0.28 -17.32 12.18
CA ILE A 215 0.55 -17.28 13.63
C ILE A 215 0.03 -15.97 14.24
N CYS A 216 0.01 -14.88 13.47
CA CYS A 216 -0.32 -13.54 13.94
C CYS A 216 -1.81 -13.20 13.79
N ILE A 217 -2.52 -13.82 12.84
CA ILE A 217 -3.92 -13.52 12.55
C ILE A 217 -4.64 -14.75 12.01
N ASN A 218 -5.89 -14.94 12.43
CA ASN A 218 -6.75 -16.01 11.95
C ASN A 218 -7.63 -15.56 10.77
N ASP A 219 -8.27 -16.54 10.14
CA ASP A 219 -9.07 -16.35 8.92
C ASP A 219 -10.30 -15.46 9.16
N SER A 220 -10.99 -15.65 10.30
CA SER A 220 -12.15 -14.85 10.73
C SER A 220 -11.79 -13.36 10.87
N GLU A 221 -10.74 -13.06 11.62
CA GLU A 221 -10.25 -11.70 11.82
C GLU A 221 -9.79 -11.07 10.49
N THR A 222 -9.18 -11.86 9.61
CA THR A 222 -8.77 -11.37 8.28
C THR A 222 -9.96 -10.98 7.42
N ALA A 223 -11.02 -11.79 7.37
CA ALA A 223 -12.24 -11.47 6.64
C ALA A 223 -12.92 -10.20 7.19
N LYS A 224 -13.00 -10.05 8.52
CA LYS A 224 -13.52 -8.82 9.17
C LYS A 224 -12.70 -7.58 8.83
N ARG A 225 -11.37 -7.69 8.79
CA ARG A 225 -10.49 -6.59 8.40
C ARG A 225 -10.64 -6.21 6.93
N LEU A 226 -10.79 -7.19 6.04
CA LEU A 226 -11.09 -6.93 4.64
C LEU A 226 -12.43 -6.19 4.48
N TRP A 227 -13.49 -6.68 5.13
CA TRP A 227 -14.79 -6.01 5.16
C TRP A 227 -14.67 -4.55 5.62
N LYS A 228 -14.01 -4.34 6.76
CA LYS A 228 -13.78 -2.99 7.30
C LYS A 228 -12.93 -2.13 6.37
N THR A 229 -11.95 -2.70 5.69
CA THR A 229 -11.13 -1.99 4.69
C THR A 229 -11.99 -1.49 3.54
N PHE A 230 -12.92 -2.31 3.05
CA PHE A 230 -13.83 -1.89 1.97
C PHE A 230 -14.89 -0.88 2.43
N GLN A 231 -15.29 -0.91 3.69
CA GLN A 231 -16.03 0.21 4.31
C GLN A 231 -15.18 1.49 4.35
N ILE A 232 -13.93 1.41 4.80
CA ILE A 232 -13.03 2.57 4.86
C ILE A 232 -12.77 3.17 3.47
N GLN A 233 -12.68 2.32 2.44
CA GLN A 233 -12.52 2.74 1.04
C GLN A 233 -13.82 3.28 0.42
N GLY A 234 -14.94 3.22 1.14
CA GLY A 234 -16.24 3.69 0.66
C GLY A 234 -16.82 2.84 -0.48
N PHE A 235 -16.47 1.54 -0.53
CA PHE A 235 -17.09 0.57 -1.43
C PHE A 235 -18.34 -0.04 -0.79
N ILE A 236 -18.21 -0.48 0.47
CA ILE A 236 -19.32 -1.02 1.26
C ILE A 236 -19.89 0.10 2.14
N SER A 237 -21.21 0.20 2.23
CA SER A 237 -21.88 1.10 3.17
C SER A 237 -21.57 0.74 4.62
N ASP A 238 -21.34 1.74 5.48
CA ASP A 238 -21.19 1.50 6.93
C ASP A 238 -22.45 0.93 7.59
N LYS A 239 -23.59 0.98 6.89
CA LYS A 239 -24.85 0.34 7.32
C LYS A 239 -24.87 -1.16 7.01
N SER A 240 -23.98 -1.67 6.16
CA SER A 240 -23.91 -3.09 5.84
C SER A 240 -23.23 -3.84 6.99
N GLU A 241 -23.94 -4.80 7.56
CA GLU A 241 -23.43 -5.65 8.64
C GLU A 241 -22.41 -6.65 8.11
N VAL A 242 -21.41 -6.97 8.95
CA VAL A 242 -20.44 -8.03 8.66
C VAL A 242 -21.18 -9.36 8.51
N PRO A 243 -20.92 -10.16 7.46
CA PRO A 243 -21.51 -11.48 7.30
C PRO A 243 -21.37 -12.33 8.55
N LYS A 244 -22.48 -12.91 9.04
CA LYS A 244 -22.49 -13.68 10.31
C LYS A 244 -21.44 -14.77 10.34
N ARG A 245 -21.22 -15.43 9.19
CA ARG A 245 -20.20 -16.48 9.02
C ARG A 245 -18.78 -16.03 9.34
N PHE A 246 -18.45 -14.75 9.16
CA PHE A 246 -17.12 -14.26 9.54
C PHE A 246 -16.89 -14.28 11.05
N ASN A 247 -17.93 -14.45 11.88
CA ASN A 247 -17.81 -14.57 13.33
C ASN A 247 -17.70 -16.03 13.81
N GLU A 248 -17.82 -17.01 12.92
CA GLU A 248 -17.71 -18.43 13.26
C GLU A 248 -16.26 -18.78 13.62
N VAL A 249 -16.09 -19.64 14.63
CA VAL A 249 -14.76 -20.01 15.17
C VAL A 249 -13.99 -20.87 14.16
N ASP A 250 -14.70 -21.68 13.39
CA ASP A 250 -14.22 -22.58 12.35
C ASP A 250 -14.26 -21.96 10.94
N PHE A 251 -14.48 -20.65 10.83
CA PHE A 251 -14.44 -19.96 9.55
C PHE A 251 -13.09 -20.15 8.86
N VAL A 252 -13.14 -20.65 7.63
CA VAL A 252 -11.96 -20.82 6.75
C VAL A 252 -11.98 -19.74 5.69
N PHE A 253 -10.86 -19.04 5.53
CA PHE A 253 -10.75 -17.98 4.54
C PHE A 253 -10.75 -18.56 3.12
N ASN A 254 -11.69 -18.12 2.30
CA ASN A 254 -11.73 -18.39 0.87
C ASN A 254 -11.85 -17.08 0.09
N ALA A 255 -10.87 -16.81 -0.78
CA ALA A 255 -10.79 -15.57 -1.53
C ALA A 255 -12.02 -15.31 -2.41
N THR A 256 -12.56 -16.35 -3.05
CA THR A 256 -13.74 -16.24 -3.92
C THR A 256 -14.97 -15.92 -3.09
N ASP A 257 -15.18 -16.64 -2.00
CA ASP A 257 -16.35 -16.47 -1.15
C ASP A 257 -16.38 -15.10 -0.48
N VAL A 258 -15.23 -14.65 0.05
CA VAL A 258 -15.08 -13.31 0.64
C VAL A 258 -15.27 -12.21 -0.41
N THR A 259 -14.77 -12.41 -1.63
CA THR A 259 -15.00 -11.47 -2.74
C THR A 259 -16.49 -11.35 -3.06
N ASN A 260 -17.20 -12.48 -3.14
CA ASN A 260 -18.63 -12.50 -3.43
C ASN A 260 -19.43 -11.79 -2.33
N ASP A 261 -19.15 -12.05 -1.05
CA ASP A 261 -19.80 -11.36 0.07
C ASP A 261 -19.66 -9.84 -0.03
N VAL A 262 -18.47 -9.36 -0.39
CA VAL A 262 -18.20 -7.92 -0.53
C VAL A 262 -18.96 -7.34 -1.72
N LEU A 263 -18.94 -8.01 -2.88
CA LEU A 263 -19.65 -7.53 -4.07
C LEU A 263 -21.17 -7.56 -3.87
N ASP A 264 -21.70 -8.55 -3.16
CA ASP A 264 -23.12 -8.62 -2.84
C ASP A 264 -23.52 -7.51 -1.87
N ALA A 265 -22.67 -7.16 -0.90
CA ALA A 265 -22.90 -6.01 -0.03
C ALA A 265 -22.92 -4.67 -0.79
N VAL A 266 -22.03 -4.51 -1.77
CA VAL A 266 -21.98 -3.33 -2.66
C VAL A 266 -23.26 -3.21 -3.48
N ARG A 267 -23.78 -4.33 -4.00
CA ARG A 267 -25.02 -4.37 -4.80
C ARG A 267 -26.27 -4.16 -3.96
N THR A 268 -26.29 -4.72 -2.75
CA THR A 268 -27.46 -4.68 -1.85
C THR A 268 -27.69 -3.29 -1.28
N LEU A 269 -26.62 -2.59 -0.91
CA LEU A 269 -26.70 -1.24 -0.34
C LEU A 269 -25.66 -0.31 -0.98
N PRO A 270 -25.90 0.11 -2.24
CA PRO A 270 -24.95 0.92 -2.99
C PRO A 270 -24.78 2.30 -2.34
N LEU A 271 -23.55 2.80 -2.35
CA LEU A 271 -23.23 4.17 -1.95
C LEU A 271 -23.21 5.07 -3.19
N SER A 272 -23.88 6.22 -3.13
CA SER A 272 -23.62 7.29 -4.08
C SER A 272 -22.18 7.81 -3.93
N THR A 273 -21.66 8.47 -4.97
CA THR A 273 -20.32 9.10 -4.95
C THR A 273 -20.14 10.02 -3.74
N THR A 274 -21.15 10.83 -3.42
CA THR A 274 -21.13 11.76 -2.28
C THR A 274 -21.12 11.03 -0.94
N GLU A 275 -21.92 9.97 -0.80
CA GLU A 275 -21.93 9.17 0.43
C GLU A 275 -20.60 8.44 0.65
N SER A 276 -20.04 7.84 -0.41
CA SER A 276 -18.73 7.21 -0.40
C SER A 276 -17.61 8.20 -0.02
N GLN A 277 -17.61 9.40 -0.60
CA GLN A 277 -16.68 10.47 -0.25
C GLN A 277 -16.82 10.88 1.22
N ARG A 278 -18.05 11.10 1.70
CA ARG A 278 -18.33 11.48 3.10
C ARG A 278 -17.88 10.39 4.07
N GLN A 279 -18.13 9.12 3.75
CA GLN A 279 -17.72 7.97 4.56
C GLN A 279 -16.20 7.88 4.66
N ARG A 280 -15.48 7.93 3.53
CA ARG A 280 -14.01 7.97 3.49
C ARG A 280 -13.45 9.13 4.31
N ARG A 281 -14.04 10.32 4.17
CA ARG A 281 -13.64 11.51 4.93
C ARG A 281 -13.83 11.31 6.43
N ARG A 282 -14.96 10.74 6.86
CA ARG A 282 -15.22 10.44 8.28
C ARG A 282 -14.16 9.50 8.88
N TYR A 283 -13.81 8.42 8.17
CA TYR A 283 -12.75 7.51 8.63
C TYR A 283 -11.40 8.20 8.74
N LEU A 284 -11.05 9.01 7.74
CA LEU A 284 -9.82 9.79 7.76
C LEU A 284 -9.79 10.74 8.97
N VAL A 285 -10.84 11.54 9.18
CA VAL A 285 -10.93 12.46 10.32
C VAL A 285 -10.82 11.71 11.64
N ASN A 286 -11.56 10.63 11.81
CA ASN A 286 -11.54 9.86 13.04
C ASN A 286 -10.16 9.24 13.34
N ALA A 287 -9.46 8.74 12.32
CA ALA A 287 -8.11 8.21 12.50
C ALA A 287 -7.13 9.27 13.01
N PHE A 288 -7.27 10.52 12.57
CA PHE A 288 -6.39 11.62 12.99
C PHE A 288 -6.75 12.21 14.36
N LYS A 289 -7.96 11.99 14.89
CA LYS A 289 -8.38 12.48 16.21
C LYS A 289 -7.55 11.91 17.36
N GLU A 290 -7.12 10.66 17.23
CA GLU A 290 -6.39 9.94 18.30
C GLU A 290 -4.87 10.16 18.22
N VAL A 291 -4.39 10.90 17.22
CA VAL A 291 -2.95 11.14 17.02
C VAL A 291 -2.50 12.32 17.87
N SER A 292 -1.40 12.15 18.62
CA SER A 292 -0.85 13.22 19.45
C SER A 292 -0.41 14.43 18.61
N GLU A 293 -0.59 15.64 19.15
CA GLU A 293 -0.19 16.89 18.51
C GLU A 293 1.30 16.89 18.12
N ARG A 294 2.16 16.36 19.00
CA ARG A 294 3.60 16.19 18.74
C ARG A 294 3.87 15.33 17.51
N THR A 295 3.14 14.22 17.35
CA THR A 295 3.29 13.36 16.18
C THR A 295 2.78 14.05 14.92
N LEU A 296 1.67 14.80 15.00
CA LEU A 296 1.13 15.56 13.87
C LEU A 296 2.08 16.65 13.39
N GLU A 297 2.70 17.39 14.31
CA GLU A 297 3.69 18.42 13.99
C GLU A 297 4.93 17.80 13.32
N ALA A 298 5.41 16.66 13.82
CA ALA A 298 6.54 15.96 13.20
C ALA A 298 6.20 15.46 11.78
N ILE A 299 4.99 14.92 11.57
CA ILE A 299 4.51 14.51 10.24
C ILE A 299 4.38 15.72 9.30
N LEU A 300 3.84 16.83 9.78
CA LEU A 300 3.76 18.08 9.01
C LEU A 300 5.14 18.51 8.52
N ASN A 301 6.16 18.43 9.38
CA ASN A 301 7.53 18.76 9.03
C ASN A 301 8.12 17.79 7.99
N ILE A 302 7.90 16.48 8.14
CA ILE A 302 8.37 15.46 7.20
C ILE A 302 7.77 15.68 5.79
N TYR A 303 6.50 16.07 5.73
CA TYR A 303 5.76 16.26 4.47
C TYR A 303 5.66 17.72 4.02
N ARG A 304 6.38 18.65 4.66
CA ARG A 304 6.25 20.10 4.42
C ARG A 304 6.36 20.48 2.95
N LEU A 305 7.30 19.87 2.23
CA LEU A 305 7.48 20.12 0.80
C LEU A 305 6.27 19.65 -0.02
N ASP A 306 5.66 18.52 0.30
CA ASP A 306 4.47 18.05 -0.41
C ASP A 306 3.27 18.99 -0.18
N PHE A 307 3.08 19.48 1.05
CA PHE A 307 2.02 20.45 1.33
C PHE A 307 2.21 21.73 0.53
N ASN A 308 3.43 22.28 0.53
CA ASN A 308 3.73 23.53 -0.16
C ASN A 308 3.74 23.39 -1.68
N LEU A 309 4.49 22.43 -2.23
CA LEU A 309 4.67 22.27 -3.67
C LEU A 309 3.37 21.89 -4.37
N PHE A 310 2.51 21.12 -3.70
CA PHE A 310 1.26 20.68 -4.31
C PHE A 310 0.06 21.50 -3.82
N GLY A 311 0.19 22.42 -2.87
CA GLY A 311 -0.93 23.22 -2.39
C GLY A 311 -1.98 22.41 -1.63
N TYR A 312 -1.54 21.50 -0.77
CA TYR A 312 -2.44 20.78 0.15
C TYR A 312 -2.56 21.51 1.49
N PRO A 313 -3.72 21.43 2.16
CA PRO A 313 -3.90 22.05 3.48
C PRO A 313 -2.96 21.39 4.50
N THR A 314 -2.24 22.22 5.26
CA THR A 314 -1.32 21.79 6.32
C THR A 314 -2.05 21.35 7.59
N LYS A 315 -3.28 21.85 7.81
CA LYS A 315 -4.10 21.46 8.94
C LYS A 315 -4.57 20.00 8.79
N PRO A 316 -4.48 19.18 9.85
CA PRO A 316 -5.03 17.83 9.85
C PRO A 316 -6.52 17.80 9.48
N PRO A 317 -7.02 16.66 8.96
CA PRO A 317 -8.44 16.41 8.76
C PRO A 317 -9.29 16.70 10.02
N THR A 318 -10.26 17.61 9.89
CA THR A 318 -11.33 17.88 10.85
C THR A 318 -12.70 17.51 10.29
#